data_AF-A0A0F9CFK9-F1
#
_entry.id   AF-A0A0F9CFK9-F1
#
_cell.length_a   1.000
_cell.length_b   1.000
_cell.length_c   1.000
_cell.angle_alpha   90.00
_cell.angle_beta   90.00
_cell.angle_gamma   90.00
#
_symmetry.space_group_name_H-M   'P 1'
#
loop_
_entity.id
_entity.type
_entity.pdbx_description
1 polymer ?
#
loop_
_entity_poly.entity_id
_entity_poly.type
_entity_poly.pdbx_seq_one_letter_code
_entity_poly.pdbx_strand_id
1 'polypeptide(L)'
;MSSRAWIKIYCAKVLNSDDISADLSALGAWIKLLCIAGNSNFGDIGVIKIDENVGYTDKQVGDLMKISCRQWRRYKDIFVTQERIQVTSKNIIIINNWRKYQSEYTRQKSYRQGYKPKLQT
;
A
#
# COMPACT_ATOMS: atom_id res chain seq x y z
N MET A 1 -11.72 -0.26 -11.77
CA MET A 1 -10.64 -0.23 -10.75
C MET A 1 -11.15 0.63 -9.61
N SER A 2 -10.99 0.22 -8.35
CA SER A 2 -11.60 0.92 -7.21
C SER A 2 -10.60 1.27 -6.13
N SER A 3 -10.82 2.42 -5.48
CA SER A 3 -10.13 2.78 -4.25
C SER A 3 -10.59 1.90 -3.10
N ARG A 4 -9.75 1.77 -2.07
CA ARG A 4 -10.02 0.99 -0.88
C ARG A 4 -10.08 1.87 0.35
N ALA A 5 -11.14 1.68 1.12
CA ALA A 5 -11.31 2.35 2.41
C ALA A 5 -10.32 1.87 3.48
N TRP A 6 -9.69 0.69 3.31
CA TRP A 6 -8.81 0.10 4.31
C TRP A 6 -7.73 -0.83 3.73
N ILE A 7 -6.63 -0.94 4.47
CA ILE A 7 -5.53 -1.88 4.24
C ILE A 7 -5.30 -2.72 5.50
N LYS A 8 -4.79 -3.95 5.35
CA LYS A 8 -4.33 -4.76 6.49
C LYS A 8 -2.88 -4.46 6.78
N ILE A 9 -2.50 -4.46 8.05
CA ILE A 9 -1.12 -4.36 8.49
C ILE A 9 -0.78 -5.62 9.28
N TYR A 10 0.32 -6.28 8.95
CA TYR A 10 0.76 -7.47 9.68
C TYR A 10 1.65 -7.07 10.85
N CYS A 11 1.06 -7.02 12.05
CA CYS A 11 1.69 -6.46 13.25
C CYS A 11 3.04 -7.10 13.58
N ALA A 12 3.12 -8.44 13.56
CA ALA A 12 4.37 -9.15 13.85
C ALA A 12 5.51 -8.73 12.90
N LYS A 13 5.21 -8.53 11.61
CA LYS A 13 6.23 -8.07 10.66
C LYS A 13 6.56 -6.59 10.83
N VAL A 14 5.61 -5.75 11.22
CA VAL A 14 5.88 -4.33 11.50
C VAL A 14 6.72 -4.16 12.76
N LEU A 15 6.46 -4.95 13.80
CA LEU A 15 7.14 -4.85 15.09
C LEU A 15 8.50 -5.56 15.08
N ASN A 16 8.62 -6.69 14.38
CA ASN A 16 9.80 -7.56 14.44
C ASN A 16 10.66 -7.55 13.17
N SER A 17 10.35 -6.74 12.14
CA SER A 17 11.26 -6.66 10.98
C SER A 17 12.43 -5.73 11.29
N ASP A 18 13.62 -6.28 11.41
CA ASP A 18 14.85 -5.56 11.80
C ASP A 18 15.23 -4.36 10.90
N ASP A 19 14.61 -4.22 9.72
CA ASP A 19 15.09 -3.31 8.67
C ASP A 19 14.38 -1.96 8.55
N ILE A 20 13.06 -1.87 8.78
CA ILE A 20 12.31 -0.60 8.63
C ILE A 20 11.74 -0.09 9.96
N SER A 21 11.58 -0.98 10.95
CA SER A 21 11.01 -0.66 12.24
C SER A 21 11.99 0.10 13.15
N ALA A 22 13.30 -0.01 12.88
CA ALA A 22 14.34 0.70 13.59
C ALA A 22 14.27 2.23 13.38
N ASP A 23 13.77 2.70 12.23
CA ASP A 23 13.47 4.11 11.96
C ASP A 23 11.96 4.32 11.89
N LEU A 24 11.38 4.83 12.98
CA LEU A 24 9.95 5.15 13.06
C LEU A 24 9.48 6.10 11.95
N SER A 25 10.35 6.98 11.46
CA SER A 25 9.99 7.90 10.37
C SER A 25 9.88 7.15 9.04
N ALA A 26 10.80 6.21 8.77
CA ALA A 26 10.72 5.33 7.60
C ALA A 26 9.52 4.39 7.67
N LEU A 27 9.21 3.84 8.84
CA LEU A 27 8.01 3.04 9.07
C LEU A 27 6.73 3.85 8.83
N GLY A 28 6.65 5.07 9.38
CA GLY A 28 5.52 5.98 9.17
C GLY A 28 5.35 6.33 7.69
N ALA A 29 6.44 6.59 6.99
CA ALA A 29 6.44 6.81 5.55
C ALA A 29 5.93 5.58 4.79
N TRP A 30 6.35 4.37 5.18
CA TRP A 30 5.89 3.12 4.56
C TRP A 30 4.38 2.93 4.73
N ILE A 31 3.85 3.08 5.96
CA ILE A 31 2.42 2.94 6.23
C ILE A 31 1.62 3.98 5.42
N LYS A 32 2.11 5.23 5.36
CA LYS A 32 1.45 6.28 4.58
C LYS A 32 1.44 5.97 3.09
N LEU A 33 2.53 5.41 2.56
CA LEU A 33 2.61 4.98 1.16
C LEU A 33 1.62 3.86 0.85
N LEU A 34 1.44 2.89 1.75
CA LEU A 34 0.42 1.85 1.61
C LEU A 34 -1.00 2.43 1.60
N CYS A 35 -1.28 3.44 2.44
CA CYS A 35 -2.55 4.14 2.43
C CYS A 35 -2.78 4.88 1.11
N ILE A 36 -1.77 5.54 0.56
CA ILE A 36 -1.83 6.20 -0.76
C ILE A 36 -2.14 5.18 -1.86
N ALA A 37 -1.43 4.05 -1.87
CA ALA A 37 -1.67 2.97 -2.81
C ALA A 37 -3.11 2.46 -2.71
N GLY A 38 -3.58 2.17 -1.49
CA GLY A 38 -4.93 1.69 -1.24
C GLY A 38 -6.03 2.69 -1.63
N ASN A 39 -5.84 3.97 -1.37
CA ASN A 39 -6.82 5.01 -1.67
C ASN A 39 -6.79 5.47 -3.15
N SER A 40 -5.83 5.02 -3.94
CA SER A 40 -5.75 5.35 -5.37
C SER A 40 -6.80 4.61 -6.19
N ASN A 41 -7.03 5.07 -7.42
CA ASN A 41 -7.85 4.36 -8.41
C ASN A 41 -7.31 2.96 -8.75
N PHE A 42 -6.07 2.66 -8.35
CA PHE A 42 -5.38 1.39 -8.56
C PHE A 42 -5.17 0.61 -7.25
N GLY A 43 -5.98 0.89 -6.22
CA GLY A 43 -5.88 0.28 -4.90
C GLY A 43 -6.09 -1.23 -4.86
N ASP A 44 -6.68 -1.81 -5.91
CA ASP A 44 -6.82 -3.27 -6.07
C ASP A 44 -5.53 -3.97 -6.47
N ILE A 45 -4.58 -3.24 -7.08
CA ILE A 45 -3.32 -3.78 -7.59
C ILE A 45 -2.08 -3.22 -6.90
N GLY A 46 -2.24 -2.20 -6.04
CA GLY A 46 -1.14 -1.68 -5.22
C GLY A 46 -0.16 -0.84 -6.04
N VAL A 47 -0.69 -0.08 -6.98
CA VAL A 47 0.09 0.75 -7.89
C VAL A 47 -0.20 2.21 -7.62
N ILE A 48 0.83 3.04 -7.60
CA ILE A 48 0.71 4.49 -7.44
C ILE A 48 1.15 5.14 -8.75
N LYS A 49 0.17 5.70 -9.48
CA LYS A 49 0.39 6.37 -10.76
C LYS A 49 -0.69 7.42 -11.04
N ILE A 50 -0.38 8.36 -11.93
CA ILE A 50 -1.30 9.43 -12.38
C ILE A 50 -2.22 8.86 -13.46
N ASP A 51 -1.64 8.18 -14.44
CA ASP A 51 -2.32 7.62 -15.60
C ASP A 51 -1.71 6.25 -15.94
N GLU A 52 -2.25 5.55 -16.93
CA GLU A 52 -1.85 4.19 -17.32
C GLU A 52 -0.34 4.03 -17.48
N ASN A 53 0.29 5.05 -18.06
CA ASN A 53 1.69 5.08 -18.46
C ASN A 53 2.55 6.08 -17.68
N VAL A 54 2.03 6.81 -16.69
CA VAL A 54 2.79 7.89 -16.05
C VAL A 54 2.62 7.84 -14.54
N GLY A 55 3.74 7.73 -13.83
CA GLY A 55 3.80 7.82 -12.38
C GLY A 55 4.08 9.23 -11.86
N TYR A 56 4.06 9.38 -10.53
CA TYR A 56 4.33 10.66 -9.89
C TYR A 56 5.82 10.96 -9.82
N THR A 57 6.19 12.22 -10.03
CA THR A 57 7.55 12.68 -9.74
C THR A 57 7.83 12.63 -8.23
N ASP A 58 9.09 12.55 -7.83
CA ASP A 58 9.48 12.54 -6.40
C ASP A 58 8.92 13.74 -5.62
N LYS A 59 8.84 14.91 -6.26
CA LYS A 59 8.25 16.11 -5.66
C LYS A 59 6.77 15.89 -5.35
N GLN A 60 6.00 15.39 -6.32
CA GLN A 60 4.57 15.14 -6.15
C GLN A 60 4.30 14.04 -5.10
N VAL A 61 5.14 12.99 -5.05
CA VAL A 61 4.99 11.99 -3.98
C VAL A 61 5.31 12.60 -2.61
N GLY A 62 6.34 13.45 -2.51
CA GLY A 62 6.62 14.23 -1.31
C GLY A 62 5.40 15.06 -0.86
N ASP A 63 4.74 15.75 -1.80
CA ASP A 63 3.55 16.56 -1.53
C ASP A 63 2.35 15.71 -1.07
N LEU A 64 2.14 14.52 -1.66
CA LEU A 64 1.14 13.53 -1.22
C LEU A 64 1.45 13.02 0.19
N MET A 65 2.72 12.77 0.47
CA MET A 65 3.20 12.29 1.76
C MET A 65 3.35 13.40 2.80
N LYS A 66 3.19 14.67 2.43
CA LYS A 66 3.41 15.84 3.31
C LYS A 66 4.81 15.86 3.92
N ILE A 67 5.82 15.54 3.12
CA ILE A 67 7.24 15.55 3.49
C ILE A 67 8.05 16.22 2.37
N SER A 68 9.28 16.63 2.66
CA SER A 68 10.16 17.18 1.62
C SER A 68 10.51 16.13 0.56
N CYS A 69 10.74 16.59 -0.68
CA CYS A 69 11.22 15.74 -1.78
C CYS A 69 12.50 14.97 -1.40
N ARG A 70 13.39 15.60 -0.62
CA ARG A 70 14.61 14.97 -0.09
C ARG A 70 14.29 13.81 0.86
N GLN A 71 13.36 13.99 1.79
CA GLN A 71 12.92 12.91 2.68
C GLN A 71 12.27 11.77 1.89
N TRP A 72 11.41 12.08 0.93
CA TRP A 72 10.80 11.07 0.07
C TRP A 72 11.86 10.26 -0.68
N ARG A 73 12.85 10.90 -1.32
CA ARG A 73 13.93 10.18 -2.02
C ARG A 73 14.66 9.22 -1.10
N ARG A 74 15.03 9.67 0.11
CA ARG A 74 15.66 8.80 1.12
C ARG A 74 14.80 7.59 1.46
N TYR A 75 13.50 7.77 1.70
CA TYR A 75 12.60 6.64 2.01
C TYR A 75 12.37 5.73 0.82
N LYS A 76 12.22 6.29 -0.38
CA LYS A 76 12.11 5.54 -1.63
C LYS A 76 13.33 4.63 -1.82
N ASP A 77 14.54 5.13 -1.61
CA ASP A 77 15.78 4.35 -1.73
C ASP A 77 15.79 3.18 -0.73
N ILE A 78 15.38 3.41 0.53
CA ILE A 78 15.23 2.36 1.55
C ILE A 78 14.22 1.31 1.08
N PHE A 79 13.05 1.73 0.59
CA PHE A 79 11.98 0.82 0.18
C PHE A 79 12.35 0.00 -1.06
N VAL A 80 13.11 0.57 -1.99
CA VAL A 80 13.65 -0.16 -3.16
C VAL A 80 14.70 -1.17 -2.72
N THR A 81 15.66 -0.75 -1.88
CA THR A 81 16.74 -1.63 -1.35
C THR A 81 16.16 -2.81 -0.58
N GLN A 82 15.10 -2.59 0.19
CA GLN A 82 14.41 -3.64 0.96
C GLN A 82 13.38 -4.43 0.15
N GLU A 83 13.35 -4.26 -1.18
CA GLU A 83 12.41 -4.94 -2.10
C GLU A 83 10.93 -4.77 -1.70
N ARG A 84 10.59 -3.65 -1.06
CA ARG A 84 9.20 -3.32 -0.68
C ARG A 84 8.44 -2.72 -1.84
N ILE A 85 9.13 -1.98 -2.69
CA ILE A 85 8.56 -1.37 -3.89
C ILE A 85 9.45 -1.62 -5.10
N GLN A 86 8.84 -1.56 -6.28
CA GLN A 86 9.53 -1.39 -7.55
C GLN A 86 9.12 -0.04 -8.16
N VAL A 87 10.07 0.62 -8.81
CA VAL A 87 9.82 1.89 -9.51
C VAL A 87 10.23 1.73 -10.97
N THR A 88 9.28 1.91 -11.88
CA THR A 88 9.53 1.80 -13.33
C THR A 88 10.25 3.04 -13.88
N SER A 89 10.76 2.95 -15.10
CA SER A 89 11.34 4.10 -15.82
C SER A 89 10.36 5.26 -16.04
N LYS A 90 9.04 5.00 -15.96
CA LYS A 90 7.98 6.01 -16.04
C LYS A 90 7.51 6.51 -14.67
N ASN A 91 8.30 6.29 -13.61
CA ASN A 91 8.02 6.65 -12.20
C ASN A 91 6.79 5.96 -11.58
N ILE A 92 6.25 4.92 -12.20
CA ILE A 92 5.15 4.13 -11.60
C ILE A 92 5.72 3.34 -10.42
N ILE A 93 5.13 3.50 -9.25
CA ILE A 93 5.51 2.77 -8.03
C ILE A 93 4.58 1.58 -7.86
N ILE A 94 5.16 0.40 -7.69
CA ILE A 94 4.46 -0.88 -7.49
C ILE A 94 4.80 -1.40 -6.10
N ILE A 95 3.78 -1.65 -5.28
CA ILE A 95 3.97 -2.28 -3.96
C ILE A 95 4.14 -3.79 -4.13
N ASN A 96 5.28 -4.31 -3.72
CA ASN A 96 5.55 -5.73 -3.80
C ASN A 96 4.67 -6.51 -2.82
N ASN A 97 4.22 -7.69 -3.23
CA ASN A 97 3.34 -8.54 -2.44
C ASN A 97 2.03 -7.84 -1.98
N TRP A 98 1.48 -6.93 -2.78
CA TRP A 98 0.30 -6.13 -2.43
C TRP A 98 -0.86 -6.96 -1.86
N ARG A 99 -1.06 -8.18 -2.38
CA ARG A 99 -2.08 -9.14 -1.91
C ARG A 99 -2.09 -9.35 -0.39
N LYS A 100 -0.94 -9.25 0.29
CA LYS A 100 -0.83 -9.40 1.75
C LYS A 100 -1.54 -8.29 2.53
N TYR A 101 -1.70 -7.12 1.92
CA TYR A 101 -2.33 -5.94 2.53
C TYR A 101 -3.83 -5.84 2.23
N GLN A 102 -4.39 -6.83 1.53
CA GLN A 102 -5.77 -6.82 1.04
C GLN A 102 -6.75 -7.53 1.99
N SER A 103 -8.01 -7.10 1.93
CA SER A 103 -9.11 -7.72 2.65
C SER A 103 -9.38 -9.17 2.22
N GLU A 104 -9.72 -10.05 3.19
CA GLU A 104 -10.37 -11.35 2.86
C GLU A 104 -11.88 -11.16 2.63
N TYR A 105 -12.41 -9.98 2.93
CA TYR A 105 -13.84 -9.70 2.90
C TYR A 105 -14.44 -9.94 1.50
N THR A 106 -13.70 -9.59 0.45
CA THR A 106 -14.11 -9.85 -0.93
C THR A 106 -14.16 -11.36 -1.25
N ARG A 107 -13.30 -12.18 -0.63
CA ARG A 107 -13.29 -13.64 -0.76
C ARG A 107 -14.41 -14.30 0.05
N GLN A 108 -14.79 -13.72 1.19
CA GLN A 108 -15.87 -14.22 2.06
C GLN A 108 -17.27 -13.70 1.70
N LYS A 109 -17.38 -12.68 0.83
CA LYS A 109 -18.67 -12.12 0.41
C LYS A 109 -19.58 -13.20 -0.20
N SER A 110 -19.02 -14.11 -0.99
CA SER A 110 -19.74 -15.26 -1.55
C SER A 110 -20.22 -16.25 -0.48
N TYR A 111 -19.41 -16.52 0.55
CA TYR A 111 -19.80 -17.40 1.66
C TYR A 111 -20.91 -16.82 2.54
N ARG A 112 -20.94 -15.48 2.73
CA ARG A 112 -21.97 -14.81 3.53
C ARG A 112 -23.33 -14.72 2.82
N GLN A 113 -23.33 -14.63 1.49
CA GLN A 113 -24.57 -14.63 0.71
C GLN A 113 -25.27 -16.00 0.68
N GLY A 114 -24.56 -17.09 0.99
CA GLY A 114 -25.12 -18.44 1.09
C GLY A 114 -25.71 -18.82 2.46
N TYR A 115 -25.50 -18.01 3.50
CA TYR A 115 -25.98 -18.31 4.86
C TYR A 115 -27.42 -17.81 5.04
N LYS A 116 -28.42 -18.66 4.76
CA LYS A 116 -29.79 -18.45 5.23
C LYS A 116 -29.86 -18.92 6.70
N PRO A 117 -30.08 -18.03 7.68
CA PRO A 117 -30.34 -18.47 9.05
C PRO A 117 -31.60 -19.35 9.01
N LYS A 118 -31.51 -20.58 9.54
CA LYS A 118 -32.69 -21.42 9.73
C LYS A 118 -33.62 -20.67 10.67
N LEU A 119 -34.75 -20.17 10.15
CA LEU A 119 -35.85 -19.66 10.95
C LEU A 119 -36.26 -20.78 11.90
N GLN A 120 -36.05 -20.58 13.19
CA GLN A 120 -36.60 -21.45 14.23
C GLN A 120 -38.12 -21.31 14.18
N THR A 121 -38.79 -22.42 13.88
CA THR A 121 -40.24 -22.58 14.00
C THR A 121 -40.56 -23.05 15.41
#